data_AF-A0A524LN57-F1
#
_entry.id   AF-A0A524LN57-F1
#
_cell.length_a   1.000
_cell.length_b   1.000
_cell.length_c   1.000
_cell.angle_alpha   90.00
_cell.angle_beta   90.00
_cell.angle_gamma   90.00
#
_symmetry.space_group_name_H-M   'P 1'
#
loop_
_entity.id
_entity.type
_entity.pdbx_description
1 polymer ?
#
loop_
_entity_poly.entity_id
_entity_poly.type
_entity_poly.pdbx_seq_one_letter_code
_entity_poly.pdbx_strand_id
1 'polypeptide(L)' 'MLTPRELEKLNIFVTSELARRRKKRGLKLNHPEAVSILDDHILEGARDGKTVPE' A
#
# COMPACT_ATOMS: atom_id res chain seq x y z
N MET A 1 -8.56 6.18 -19.58
CA MET A 1 -9.52 5.34 -18.84
C MET A 1 -8.69 4.34 -18.03
N LEU A 2 -8.95 4.20 -16.73
CA LEU A 2 -8.21 3.26 -15.89
C LEU A 2 -8.61 1.83 -16.23
N THR A 3 -7.63 0.94 -16.32
CA THR A 3 -7.85 -0.50 -16.40
C THR A 3 -8.37 -1.02 -15.06
N PRO A 4 -9.08 -2.16 -15.04
CA PRO A 4 -9.49 -2.80 -13.79
C PRO A 4 -8.33 -2.98 -12.79
N ARG A 5 -7.15 -3.33 -13.29
CA ARG A 5 -5.93 -3.49 -12.49
C ARG A 5 -5.44 -2.18 -11.87
N GLU A 6 -5.54 -1.07 -12.58
CA GLU A 6 -5.16 0.24 -12.02
C GLU A 6 -6.15 0.69 -10.93
N LEU A 7 -7.45 0.41 -11.11
CA LEU A 7 -8.46 0.67 -10.07
C LEU A 7 -8.21 -0.18 -8.81
N GLU A 8 -7.85 -1.46 -8.96
CA GLU A 8 -7.49 -2.32 -7.83
C GLU A 8 -6.27 -1.78 -7.06
N LYS A 9 -5.24 -1.30 -7.75
CA LYS A 9 -4.07 -0.69 -7.10
C LYS A 9 -4.42 0.57 -6.32
N LEU A 10 -5.40 1.36 -6.78
CA LEU A 10 -5.89 2.51 -6.01
C LEU A 10 -6.54 2.06 -4.69
N ASN A 11 -7.21 0.92 -4.64
CA ASN A 11 -7.76 0.39 -3.38
C ASN A 11 -6.67 -0.03 -2.39
N ILE A 12 -5.53 -0.53 -2.88
CA ILE A 12 -4.34 -0.82 -2.05
C ILE A 12 -3.84 0.46 -1.40
N PHE A 13 -3.63 1.52 -2.19
CA PHE A 13 -3.20 2.83 -1.69
C PHE A 13 -4.16 3.38 -0.62
N VAL A 14 -5.47 3.37 -0.88
CA VAL A 14 -6.49 3.84 0.07
C VAL A 14 -6.44 3.06 1.39
N THR A 15 -6.27 1.73 1.31
CA THR A 15 -6.17 0.86 2.49
C THR A 15 -4.88 1.09 3.26
N SER A 16 -3.75 1.29 2.56
CA SER A 16 -2.45 1.63 3.16
C SER A 16 -2.52 2.97 3.90
N GLU A 17 -3.10 4.00 3.30
CA GLU A 17 -3.27 5.31 3.93
C GLU A 17 -4.14 5.24 5.19
N LEU A 18 -5.23 4.46 5.14
CA LEU A 18 -6.06 4.20 6.32
C LEU A 18 -5.27 3.50 7.42
N ALA A 19 -4.48 2.48 7.07
CA ALA A 19 -3.63 1.73 7.99
C ALA A 19 -2.54 2.62 8.63
N ARG A 20 -1.86 3.47 7.85
CA ARG A 20 -0.86 4.44 8.33
C ARG A 20 -1.48 5.41 9.34
N ARG A 21 -2.70 5.91 9.07
CA ARG A 21 -3.45 6.77 10.01
C ARG A 21 -3.82 6.04 11.30
N ARG A 22 -4.22 4.76 11.24
CA ARG A 22 -4.50 3.92 12.42
C ARG A 22 -3.23 3.69 13.24
N LYS A 23 -2.11 3.33 12.60
CA LYS A 23 -0.80 3.16 13.22
C LYS A 23 -0.32 4.44 13.91
N LYS A 24 -0.50 5.61 13.28
CA LYS A 24 -0.14 6.92 13.85
C LYS A 24 -0.90 7.24 15.15
N ARG A 25 -2.10 6.67 15.34
CA ARG A 25 -2.87 6.77 16.59
C ARG A 25 -2.49 5.72 17.65
N GLY A 26 -1.45 4.92 17.41
CA GLY A 26 -0.97 3.90 18.34
C GLY A 26 -1.70 2.56 18.26
N LEU A 27 -2.55 2.34 17.25
CA LEU A 27 -3.23 1.06 17.06
C LEU A 27 -2.26 0.03 16.46
N LYS A 28 -2.31 -1.20 16.98
CA LYS A 28 -1.67 -2.35 16.33
C LYS A 28 -2.40 -2.65 15.02
N LEU A 29 -1.63 -2.88 13.97
CA LEU A 29 -2.19 -3.22 12.67
C LEU A 29 -2.77 -4.64 12.69
N ASN A 30 -3.91 -4.81 12.03
CA ASN A 30 -4.42 -6.14 11.69
C ASN A 30 -3.76 -6.67 10.39
N HIS A 31 -4.10 -7.89 10.01
CA HIS A 31 -3.51 -8.54 8.84
C HIS A 31 -3.65 -7.74 7.53
N PRO A 32 -4.86 -7.35 7.07
CA PRO A 32 -4.99 -6.60 5.81
C PRO A 32 -4.36 -5.21 5.85
N GLU A 33 -4.29 -4.57 7.02
CA GLU A 33 -3.58 -3.28 7.17
C GLU A 33 -2.06 -3.41 7.05
N ALA A 34 -1.50 -4.50 7.57
CA ALA A 34 -0.07 -4.76 7.43
C ALA A 34 0.28 -5.08 5.97
N VAL A 35 -0.52 -5.94 5.32
CA VAL A 35 -0.35 -6.31 3.91
C VAL A 35 -0.46 -5.08 3.00
N SER A 36 -1.48 -4.23 3.17
CA SER A 36 -1.67 -3.06 2.32
C SER A 36 -0.51 -2.07 2.39
N ILE A 37 0.10 -1.86 3.57
CA ILE A 37 1.27 -0.99 3.72
C ILE A 37 2.49 -1.58 3.00
N LEU A 38 2.68 -2.90 3.05
CA LEU A 38 3.78 -3.56 2.35
C LEU A 38 3.60 -3.48 0.83
N ASP A 39 2.40 -3.76 0.33
CA ASP A 39 2.08 -3.69 -1.09
C ASP A 39 2.29 -2.28 -1.63
N ASP A 40 1.78 -1.28 -0.92
CA ASP A 40 1.96 0.14 -1.23
C ASP A 40 3.45 0.53 -1.25
N HIS A 41 4.24 0.04 -0.28
CA HIS A 41 5.68 0.29 -0.27
C HIS A 41 6.40 -0.29 -1.50
N ILE A 42 6.04 -1.50 -1.93
CA ILE A 42 6.62 -2.14 -3.12
C ILE A 42 6.19 -1.41 -4.38
N LEU A 43 4.91 -1.02 -4.49
CA LEU A 43 4.39 -0.30 -5.65
C LEU A 43 5.07 1.07 -5.82
N GLU A 44 5.25 1.81 -4.73
CA GLU A 44 5.98 3.09 -4.76
C GLU A 44 7.48 2.87 -5.02
N GLY A 45 8.09 1.82 -4.46
CA GLY A 45 9.48 1.46 -4.77
C GLY A 45 9.70 1.16 -6.26
N ALA A 46 8.79 0.40 -6.88
CA ALA A 46 8.80 0.16 -8.32
C ALA A 46 8.58 1.46 -9.11
N ARG A 47 7.75 2.39 -8.60
CA ARG A 47 7.52 3.71 -9.22
C ARG A 47 8.76 4.60 -9.16
N ASP A 48 9.53 4.51 -8.08
CA ASP A 48 10.83 5.18 -7.86
C ASP A 48 11.96 4.58 -8.70
N GLY A 49 11.73 3.43 -9.36
CA GLY A 49 12.70 2.75 -10.21
C GLY A 49 13.64 1.79 -9.49
N LYS A 50 13.27 1.33 -8.28
CA LYS A 50 14.00 0.25 -7.58
C LYS A 50 13.86 -1.07 -8.33
N THR A 51 14.87 -1.94 -8.22
CA THR A 51 14.84 -3.29 -8.77
C THR A 51 14.23 -4.27 -7.77
N VAL A 52 13.82 -5.45 -8.24
CA VAL A 52 13.08 -6.43 -7.44
C VAL A 52 13.82 -6.92 -6.17
N PRO A 53 15.16 -7.10 -6.19
CA PRO A 53 15.90 -7.49 -4.98
C PRO A 53 16.02 -6.41 -3.87
N GLU A 54 15.65 -5.16 -4.14
CA GLU A 54 15.77 -4.02 -3.21
C GLU A 54 14.46 -3.66 -2.52
#